data_AF-A0A2E1WTI1-F1
#
_entry.id   AF-A0A2E1WTI1-F1
#
_cell.length_a   1.000
_cell.length_b   1.000
_cell.length_c   1.000
_cell.angle_alpha   90.00
_cell.angle_beta   90.00
_cell.angle_gamma   90.00
#
_symmetry.space_group_name_H-M   'P 1'
#
loop_
_entity.id
_entity.type
_entity.pdbx_description
1 polymer ?
#
loop_
_entity_poly.entity_id
_entity_poly.type
_entity_poly.pdbx_seq_one_letter_code
_entity_poly.pdbx_strand_id
1 'polypeptide(L)' 'MRAACHDDLHQPARLANSPDSAEAIEAALAHGACASWLSGSGPSVAAFVEHEQAQDLSLALPNSGHCKILQVAPYGISVS' A
#
# COMPACT_ATOMS: atom_id res chain seq x y z
N MET A 1 9.08 -1.23 10.64
CA MET A 1 8.28 -1.84 9.56
C MET A 1 8.89 -1.55 8.19
N ARG A 2 9.07 -0.29 7.79
CA ARG A 2 9.58 0.12 6.46
C ARG A 2 10.68 -0.75 5.85
N ALA A 3 11.83 -0.90 6.53
CA ALA A 3 12.96 -1.68 6.02
C ALA A 3 12.61 -3.18 5.81
N ALA A 4 11.72 -3.75 6.62
CA ALA A 4 11.29 -5.14 6.50
C ALA A 4 10.30 -5.36 5.33
N CYS A 5 9.70 -4.29 4.81
CA CYS A 5 8.81 -4.31 3.65
C CYS A 5 9.52 -3.81 2.38
N HIS A 6 10.83 -3.58 2.44
CA HIS A 6 11.61 -3.22 1.27
C HIS A 6 11.98 -4.49 0.50
N ASP A 7 11.49 -4.60 -0.73
CA ASP A 7 11.81 -5.69 -1.66
C ASP A 7 12.75 -5.14 -2.75
N ASP A 8 14.04 -5.49 -2.65
CA ASP A 8 15.06 -5.13 -3.63
C ASP A 8 15.05 -6.04 -4.87
N LEU A 9 14.32 -7.16 -4.83
CA LEU A 9 14.42 -8.20 -5.85
C LEU A 9 13.34 -8.06 -6.93
N HIS A 10 12.07 -8.03 -6.54
CA HIS A 10 10.97 -8.07 -7.52
C HIS A 10 10.35 -6.70 -7.77
N GLN A 11 10.20 -5.90 -6.72
CA GLN A 11 9.48 -4.63 -6.79
C GLN A 11 10.10 -3.61 -7.75
N PRO A 12 11.43 -3.39 -7.83
CA PRO A 12 12.00 -2.38 -8.74
C PRO A 12 11.64 -2.65 -10.21
N ALA A 13 11.78 -3.91 -10.65
CA ALA A 13 11.47 -4.31 -12.02
C ALA A 13 9.96 -4.22 -12.33
N ARG A 14 9.09 -4.46 -11.34
CA ARG A 14 7.63 -4.34 -11.51
C ARG A 14 7.18 -2.88 -11.56
N LEU A 15 7.73 -2.02 -10.69
CA LEU A 15 7.41 -0.60 -10.64
C LEU A 15 7.83 0.14 -11.91
N ALA A 16 8.90 -0.31 -12.59
CA ALA A 16 9.28 0.24 -13.89
C ALA A 16 8.15 0.18 -14.94
N ASN A 17 7.22 -0.77 -14.81
CA ASN A 17 6.05 -0.92 -15.68
C ASN A 17 4.75 -0.38 -15.05
N SER A 18 4.81 0.20 -13.85
CA SER A 18 3.64 0.70 -13.12
C SER A 18 3.98 1.99 -12.35
N PRO A 19 4.20 3.12 -13.07
CA PRO A 19 4.60 4.38 -12.46
C PRO A 19 3.58 4.89 -11.43
N ASP A 20 2.28 4.72 -11.68
CA ASP A 20 1.22 5.12 -10.74
C ASP A 20 1.31 4.36 -9.40
N SER A 21 1.72 3.09 -9.44
CA SER A 21 1.95 2.31 -8.22
C SER A 21 3.17 2.82 -7.45
N ALA A 22 4.23 3.22 -8.17
CA ALA A 22 5.42 3.79 -7.56
C ALA A 22 5.09 5.12 -6.87
N GLU A 23 4.32 5.99 -7.54
CA GLU A 23 3.84 7.25 -6.98
C GLU A 23 2.97 7.02 -5.74
N ALA A 24 2.07 6.04 -5.76
CA ALA A 24 1.23 5.71 -4.61
C ALA A 24 2.04 5.19 -3.41
N ILE A 25 3.10 4.39 -3.62
CA ILE A 25 4.00 3.93 -2.56
C ILE A 25 4.72 5.12 -1.92
N GLU A 26 5.32 5.99 -2.75
CA GLU A 26 6.03 7.16 -2.23
C GLU A 26 5.09 8.13 -1.50
N ALA A 27 3.90 8.38 -2.05
CA ALA A 27 2.88 9.21 -1.41
C ALA A 27 2.46 8.63 -0.05
N ALA A 28 2.22 7.32 0.04
CA ALA A 28 1.88 6.67 1.30
C ALA A 28 2.99 6.83 2.35
N LEU A 29 4.25 6.59 1.95
CA LEU A 29 5.41 6.70 2.85
C LEU A 29 5.65 8.14 3.33
N ALA A 30 5.41 9.13 2.48
CA ALA A 30 5.51 10.54 2.80
C ALA A 30 4.40 11.01 3.76
N HIS A 31 3.22 10.37 3.73
CA HIS A 31 2.04 10.74 4.54
C HIS A 31 1.82 9.82 5.75
N GLY A 32 2.90 9.24 6.29
CA GLY A 32 2.87 8.57 7.59
C GLY A 32 2.72 7.06 7.55
N ALA A 33 2.68 6.42 6.38
CA ALA A 33 2.75 4.96 6.32
C ALA A 33 4.08 4.46 6.94
N CYS A 34 3.97 3.51 7.86
CA CYS A 34 5.11 2.84 8.46
C CYS A 34 5.74 1.81 7.51
N ALA A 35 5.03 1.40 6.45
CA ALA A 35 5.49 0.61 5.31
C ALA A 35 4.51 0.73 4.13
N SER A 36 5.00 0.62 2.90
CA SER A 36 4.17 0.48 1.69
C SER A 36 4.89 -0.35 0.63
N TRP A 37 4.15 -1.13 -0.15
CA TRP A 37 4.68 -2.08 -1.14
C TRP A 37 3.61 -2.45 -2.17
N LEU A 38 4.02 -3.07 -3.29
CA LEU A 38 3.11 -3.73 -4.22
C LEU A 38 2.37 -4.90 -3.54
N SER A 39 1.05 -4.85 -3.52
CA SER A 39 0.22 -5.95 -3.03
C SER A 39 0.23 -7.11 -4.04
N GLY A 40 0.87 -8.22 -3.66
CA GLY A 40 1.01 -9.40 -4.51
C GLY A 40 1.86 -9.12 -5.76
N SER A 41 1.29 -9.27 -6.94
CA SER A 41 1.96 -8.94 -8.22
C SER A 41 1.76 -7.48 -8.65
N GLY A 42 0.99 -6.69 -7.91
CA GLY A 42 0.46 -5.40 -8.39
C GLY A 42 -0.72 -5.56 -9.35
N PRO A 43 -1.32 -4.45 -9.82
CA PRO A 43 -0.89 -3.05 -9.60
C PRO A 43 -1.40 -2.45 -8.27
N SER A 44 -2.17 -3.20 -7.48
CA SER A 44 -2.60 -2.70 -6.18
C SER A 44 -1.40 -2.44 -5.27
N VAL A 45 -1.43 -1.34 -4.54
CA VAL A 45 -0.46 -0.99 -3.49
C VAL A 45 -1.10 -1.22 -2.13
N ALA A 46 -0.32 -1.77 -1.21
CA ALA A 46 -0.69 -1.85 0.21
C ALA A 46 0.19 -0.91 1.02
N ALA A 47 -0.36 -0.39 2.12
CA ALA A 47 0.36 0.38 3.10
C ALA A 47 -0.13 0.05 4.50
N PHE A 48 0.78 0.03 5.47
CA PHE A 48 0.42 0.03 6.88
C PHE A 48 0.60 1.43 7.45
N VAL A 49 -0.39 1.87 8.20
CA VAL A 49 -0.48 3.18 8.83
C VAL A 49 -1.25 3.02 10.16
N GLU A 50 -0.99 3.91 11.12
CA GLU A 50 -1.79 3.94 12.35
C GLU A 50 -3.26 4.24 12.02
N HIS A 51 -4.18 3.65 12.79
CA HIS A 51 -5.61 3.66 12.49
C HIS A 51 -6.16 5.08 12.36
N GLU A 52 -5.72 5.98 13.24
CA GLU A 52 -6.14 7.38 13.31
C GLU A 52 -5.71 8.20 12.09
N GLN A 53 -4.66 7.76 11.37
CA GLN A 53 -4.10 8.46 10.21
C GLN A 53 -4.60 7.90 8.87
N ALA A 54 -5.38 6.82 8.89
CA ALA A 54 -5.78 6.11 7.67
C ALA A 54 -6.61 6.98 6.71
N GLN A 55 -7.50 7.83 7.23
CA GLN A 55 -8.31 8.73 6.42
C GLN A 55 -7.47 9.83 5.77
N ASP A 56 -6.61 10.51 6.54
CA ASP A 56 -5.74 11.57 6.04
C ASP A 56 -4.79 11.04 4.97
N LEU A 57 -4.20 9.86 5.18
CA LEU A 57 -3.37 9.20 4.17
C LEU A 57 -4.17 8.89 2.90
N SER A 58 -5.40 8.38 3.02
CA SER A 58 -6.22 8.03 1.85
C SER A 58 -6.53 9.23 0.95
N LEU A 59 -6.64 10.43 1.52
CA LEU A 59 -6.87 11.68 0.79
C LEU A 59 -5.59 12.21 0.12
N ALA A 60 -4.42 11.78 0.59
CA ALA A 60 -3.13 12.18 0.04
C ALA A 60 -2.63 11.27 -1.10
N LEU A 61 -3.28 10.12 -1.33
CA LEU A 61 -2.91 9.22 -2.40
C LEU A 61 -3.26 9.80 -3.78
N PRO A 62 -2.52 9.42 -4.85
CA PRO A 62 -2.85 9.81 -6.21
C PRO A 62 -4.28 9.40 -6.60
N ASN A 63 -4.92 10.22 -7.43
CA ASN A 63 -6.27 9.96 -7.94
C ASN A 63 -6.31 9.00 -9.15
N SER A 64 -5.19 8.40 -9.51
CA SER A 64 -5.05 7.41 -10.58
C SER A 64 -5.67 6.04 -10.25
N GLY A 65 -6.17 5.85 -9.03
CA GLY A 65 -6.78 4.60 -8.59
C GLY A 65 -7.91 4.77 -7.56
N HIS A 66 -8.32 3.64 -6.97
CA HIS A 66 -9.35 3.59 -5.94
C HIS A 66 -8.75 3.12 -4.60
N CYS A 67 -8.85 3.96 -3.57
CA CYS A 67 -8.37 3.62 -2.23
C CYS A 67 -9.43 2.84 -1.42
N LYS A 68 -8.99 1.86 -0.62
CA LYS A 68 -9.81 1.20 0.40
C LYS A 68 -9.05 1.19 1.72
N ILE A 69 -9.69 1.69 2.78
CA ILE A 69 -9.19 1.54 4.15
C ILE A 69 -9.69 0.20 4.67
N LEU A 70 -8.75 -0.67 5.06
CA LEU A 70 -9.02 -2.05 5.49
C LEU A 70 -8.34 -2.31 6.83
N GLN A 71 -8.85 -3.30 7.56
CA GLN A 71 -8.17 -3.90 8.71
C GLN A 71 -7.78 -5.34 8.38
N VAL A 72 -6.79 -5.88 9.10
CA VAL A 72 -6.45 -7.30 9.01
C VAL A 72 -7.65 -8.10 9.48
N ALA A 73 -8.21 -8.92 8.58
CA ALA A 73 -9.34 -9.77 8.92
C ALA A 73 -8.89 -10.81 9.97
N PRO A 74 -9.54 -10.88 11.15
CA PRO A 74 -9.15 -11.85 12.18
C PRO A 74 -9.55 -13.29 11.83
N TYR A 75 -10.48 -13.45 10.88
CA TYR A 75 -10.98 -14.73 10.40
C TYR A 75 -10.99 -14.74 8.87
N GLY A 76 -10.76 -15.91 8.29
CA GLY A 76 -10.87 -16.15 6.86
C GLY A 76 -12.30 -16.51 6.46
N ILE A 77 -12.43 -17.54 5.62
CA ILE A 77 -13.72 -18.04 5.16
C ILE A 77 -14.60 -18.49 6.33
N SER A 78 -15.89 -18.12 6.29
CA SER A 78 -16.94 -18.63 7.17
C SER A 78 -18.01 -19.33 6.34
N VAL A 79 -18.59 -20.40 6.87
CA VAL A 79 -19.76 -21.06 6.29
C VAL A 79 -20.98 -20.65 7.11
N SER A 80 -21.94 -20.00 6.46
CA SER A 80 -23.20 -19.51 7.07
C SER A 80 -24.39 -20.27 6.50
#